data_AF-X0UIB0-F1
#
_entry.id   AF-X0UIB0-F1
#
_cell.length_a   1.000
_cell.length_b   1.000
_cell.length_c   1.000
_cell.angle_alpha   90.00
_cell.angle_beta   90.00
_cell.angle_gamma   90.00
#
_symmetry.space_group_name_H-M   'P 1'
#
loop_
_entity.id
_entity.type
_entity.pdbx_description
1 polymer ?
#
loop_
_entity_poly.entity_id
_entity_poly.type
_entity_poly.pdbx_seq_one_letter_code
_entity_poly.pdbx_strand_id
1 'polypeptide(L)'
;LWQEGAPLDTGWVKDGEKVRPQDGFVIQRWSRAWYDLEKQLEHTGTRFEAFEGGEIVCSEYHTRSPATRWYTHHQARDLYNQSGFTDLEVYSGFSRDPAHTRIEISAL
;
A
#
# COMPACT_ATOMS: atom_id res chain seq x y z
N LEU A 1 -5.87 -2.41 1.67
CA LEU A 1 -5.63 -2.14 0.24
C LEU A 1 -6.72 -1.25 -0.32
N TRP A 2 -6.63 -0.84 -1.60
CA TRP A 2 -7.57 0.11 -2.20
C TRP A 2 -9.03 -0.19 -1.82
N GLN A 3 -9.74 0.88 -1.49
CA GLN A 3 -11.13 0.85 -1.04
C GLN A 3 -11.98 1.52 -2.11
N GLU A 4 -13.18 1.00 -2.34
CA GLU A 4 -14.13 1.65 -3.24
C GLU A 4 -14.37 3.11 -2.82
N GLY A 5 -14.36 4.01 -3.80
CA GLY A 5 -14.46 5.46 -3.60
C GLY A 5 -13.13 6.15 -3.27
N ALA A 6 -12.04 5.43 -3.00
CA ALA A 6 -10.71 6.03 -2.87
C ALA A 6 -10.09 6.32 -4.24
N PRO A 7 -9.21 7.34 -4.37
CA PRO A 7 -8.53 7.59 -5.63
C PRO A 7 -7.56 6.45 -5.98
N LEU A 8 -7.43 6.16 -7.28
CA LEU A 8 -6.48 5.16 -7.79
C LEU A 8 -5.02 5.61 -7.70
N ASP A 9 -4.78 6.88 -7.45
CA ASP A 9 -3.48 7.47 -7.20
C ASP A 9 -3.64 8.48 -6.06
N THR A 10 -2.89 8.30 -4.99
CA THR A 10 -2.97 9.19 -3.82
C THR A 10 -2.30 10.54 -4.07
N GLY A 11 -1.52 10.67 -5.15
CA GLY A 11 -0.52 11.72 -5.28
C GLY A 11 0.56 11.59 -4.21
N TRP A 12 1.50 12.54 -4.20
CA TRP A 12 2.52 12.63 -3.16
C TRP A 12 1.95 13.31 -1.91
N VAL A 13 2.02 12.61 -0.78
CA VAL A 13 1.61 13.11 0.54
C VAL A 13 2.81 13.15 1.45
N LYS A 14 3.07 14.29 2.11
CA LYS A 14 4.09 14.38 3.16
C LYS A 14 3.56 13.67 4.40
N ASP A 15 4.18 12.56 4.77
CA ASP A 15 3.77 11.71 5.89
C ASP A 15 4.82 11.61 7.00
N GLY A 16 5.97 12.30 6.83
CA GLY A 16 7.01 12.36 7.83
C GLY A 16 7.88 13.60 7.71
N GLU A 17 8.34 14.09 8.84
CA GLU A 17 9.34 15.16 8.93
C GLU A 17 10.17 14.98 10.21
N LYS A 18 11.49 15.10 10.09
CA LYS A 18 12.41 15.07 11.23
C LYS A 18 13.57 16.02 11.04
N VAL A 19 13.99 16.64 12.14
CA VAL A 19 15.23 17.42 12.19
C VAL A 19 16.36 16.51 12.66
N ARG A 20 17.46 16.48 11.91
CA ARG A 20 18.69 15.79 12.30
C ARG A 20 19.44 16.65 13.33
N PRO A 21 19.59 16.20 14.59
CA PRO A 21 20.11 17.06 15.66
C PRO A 21 21.54 17.57 15.46
N GLN A 22 22.36 16.84 14.69
CA GLN A 22 23.80 17.13 14.57
C GLN A 22 24.10 18.35 13.69
N ASP A 23 23.25 18.63 12.69
CA ASP A 23 23.48 19.68 11.69
C ASP A 23 22.21 20.46 11.31
N GLY A 24 21.08 20.18 11.96
CA GLY A 24 19.84 20.91 11.76
C GLY A 24 19.12 20.60 10.45
N PHE A 25 19.57 19.61 9.68
CA PHE A 25 18.91 19.21 8.43
C PHE A 25 17.47 18.77 8.69
N VAL A 26 16.53 19.26 7.87
CA VAL A 26 15.15 18.78 7.91
C VAL A 26 14.99 17.71 6.84
N ILE A 27 14.63 16.50 7.24
CA ILE A 27 14.32 15.40 6.32
C ILE A 27 12.81 15.26 6.27
N GLN A 28 12.22 15.48 5.09
CA GLN A 28 10.82 15.21 4.81
C GLN A 28 10.69 13.89 4.06
N ARG A 29 9.68 13.10 4.43
CA ARG A 29 9.28 11.90 3.71
C ARG A 29 7.94 12.16 3.04
N TRP A 30 7.87 11.77 1.77
CA TRP A 30 6.67 11.77 0.97
C TRP A 30 6.38 10.36 0.51
N SER A 31 5.11 9.97 0.55
CA SER A 31 4.64 8.67 0.06
C SER A 31 3.59 8.87 -1.01
N ARG A 32 3.55 7.94 -1.97
CA ARG A 32 2.52 7.84 -3.01
C ARG A 32 2.17 6.36 -3.19
N ALA A 33 0.88 6.07 -3.36
CA ALA A 33 0.41 4.76 -3.80
C ALA A 33 -0.43 4.94 -5.07
N TRP A 34 -0.29 4.01 -6.01
CA TRP A 34 -1.19 3.91 -7.15
C TRP A 34 -1.57 2.46 -7.43
N TYR A 35 -2.76 2.26 -7.98
CA TYR A 35 -3.43 0.97 -8.04
C TYR A 35 -3.82 0.59 -9.47
N ASP A 36 -3.48 -0.62 -9.87
CA ASP A 36 -3.99 -1.29 -11.07
C ASP A 36 -5.06 -2.29 -10.61
N LEU A 37 -6.34 -1.91 -10.71
CA LEU A 37 -7.45 -2.74 -10.24
C LEU A 37 -7.64 -4.01 -11.07
N GLU A 38 -7.40 -3.93 -12.38
CA GLU A 38 -7.53 -5.06 -13.31
C GLU A 38 -6.51 -6.15 -12.96
N LYS A 39 -5.26 -5.74 -12.71
CA LYS A 39 -4.20 -6.68 -12.31
C LYS A 39 -4.18 -6.96 -10.81
N GLN A 40 -4.98 -6.28 -10.01
CA GLN A 40 -4.99 -6.33 -8.54
C GLN A 40 -3.59 -6.06 -7.94
N LEU A 41 -2.94 -4.99 -8.42
CA LEU A 41 -1.59 -4.59 -8.01
C LEU A 41 -1.59 -3.20 -7.39
N GLU A 42 -0.84 -3.06 -6.31
CA GLU A 42 -0.47 -1.79 -5.71
C GLU A 42 0.98 -1.53 -6.02
N HIS A 43 1.27 -0.28 -6.31
CA HIS A 43 2.60 0.25 -6.48
C HIS A 43 2.80 1.37 -5.47
N THR A 44 4.03 1.52 -4.99
CA THR A 44 4.35 2.56 -4.01
C THR A 44 5.60 3.33 -4.41
N GLY A 45 5.58 4.63 -4.12
CA GLY A 45 6.71 5.53 -4.21
C GLY A 45 7.02 6.10 -2.83
N THR A 46 8.29 6.23 -2.51
CA THR A 46 8.77 7.00 -1.36
C THR A 46 9.79 8.00 -1.87
N ARG A 47 9.67 9.25 -1.42
CA ARG A 47 10.64 10.30 -1.69
C ARG A 47 11.10 10.90 -0.38
N PHE A 48 12.41 10.97 -0.18
CA PHE A 48 13.03 11.73 0.89
C PHE A 48 13.60 13.01 0.32
N GLU A 49 13.37 14.13 1.01
CA GLU A 49 13.96 15.43 0.68
C GLU A 49 14.65 15.97 1.92
N ALA A 50 15.93 16.30 1.78
CA ALA A 50 16.75 16.88 2.83
C ALA A 50 16.89 18.38 2.59
N PHE A 51 16.60 19.18 3.60
CA PHE A 51 16.63 20.63 3.55
C PHE A 51 17.73 21.21 4.45
N GLU A 52 18.41 22.23 3.94
CA GLU A 52 19.33 23.08 4.68
C GLU A 52 18.97 24.54 4.37
N GLY A 53 18.72 25.36 5.40
CA GLY A 53 18.33 26.77 5.19
C GLY A 53 17.00 26.97 4.44
N GLY A 54 16.13 25.96 4.40
CA GLY A 54 14.85 26.00 3.67
C GLY A 54 14.93 25.55 2.21
N GLU A 55 16.12 25.25 1.72
CA GLU A 55 16.35 24.75 0.36
C GLU A 55 16.58 23.25 0.35
N ILE A 56 16.06 22.56 -0.67
CA ILE A 56 16.33 21.13 -0.87
C ILE A 56 17.77 20.98 -1.36
N VAL A 57 18.59 20.29 -0.59
CA VAL A 57 19.99 20.01 -0.95
C VAL A 57 20.19 18.58 -1.45
N CYS A 58 19.26 17.67 -1.16
CA CYS A 58 19.28 16.30 -1.67
C CYS A 58 17.88 15.71 -1.72
N SER A 59 17.64 14.86 -2.72
CA SER A 59 16.43 14.05 -2.83
C SER A 59 16.78 12.61 -3.17
N GLU A 60 16.07 11.67 -2.55
CA GLU A 60 16.19 10.24 -2.83
C GLU A 60 14.80 9.67 -3.15
N TYR A 61 14.69 8.91 -4.23
CA TYR A 61 13.43 8.36 -4.73
C TYR A 61 13.49 6.84 -4.79
N HIS A 62 12.54 6.19 -4.13
CA HIS A 62 12.38 4.74 -4.10
C HIS A 62 11.04 4.37 -4.72
N THR A 63 11.03 3.35 -5.55
CA THR A 63 9.80 2.81 -6.16
C THR A 63 9.74 1.30 -5.97
N ARG A 64 8.57 0.81 -5.57
CA ARG A 64 8.23 -0.63 -5.56
C ARG A 64 7.05 -0.84 -6.51
N SER A 65 7.31 -1.49 -7.63
CA SER A 65 6.34 -1.69 -8.70
C SER A 65 6.52 -3.07 -9.34
N PRO A 66 5.70 -4.07 -8.95
CA PRO A 66 4.64 -4.01 -7.93
C PRO A 66 5.18 -3.97 -6.49
N ALA A 67 4.42 -3.36 -5.59
CA ALA A 67 4.68 -3.39 -4.15
C ALA A 67 3.89 -4.49 -3.45
N THR A 68 2.60 -4.63 -3.79
CA THR A 68 1.68 -5.60 -3.22
C THR A 68 0.76 -6.15 -4.31
N ARG A 69 0.43 -7.44 -4.25
CA ARG A 69 -0.67 -8.03 -5.02
C ARG A 69 -1.77 -8.45 -4.06
N TRP A 70 -3.02 -8.35 -4.49
CA TRP A 70 -4.15 -8.82 -3.70
C TRP A 70 -5.09 -9.75 -4.45
N TYR A 71 -5.95 -10.35 -3.64
CA TYR A 71 -6.89 -11.38 -4.06
C TYR A 71 -8.23 -11.15 -3.37
N THR A 72 -9.31 -11.50 -4.06
CA THR A 72 -10.62 -11.66 -3.43
C THR A 72 -10.61 -12.88 -2.50
N HIS A 73 -11.63 -13.00 -1.64
CA HIS A 73 -11.78 -14.19 -0.80
C HIS A 73 -11.86 -15.49 -1.63
N HIS A 74 -12.53 -15.44 -2.79
CA HIS A 74 -12.64 -16.58 -3.71
C HIS A 74 -11.27 -16.97 -4.27
N GLN A 75 -10.54 -16.00 -4.84
CA GLN A 75 -9.21 -16.25 -5.41
C GLN A 75 -8.24 -16.79 -4.35
N ALA A 76 -8.26 -16.25 -3.13
CA ALA A 76 -7.42 -16.76 -2.05
C ALA A 76 -7.77 -18.20 -1.68
N ARG A 77 -9.08 -18.54 -1.57
CA ARG A 77 -9.54 -19.91 -1.31
C ARG A 77 -9.11 -20.87 -2.42
N ASP A 78 -9.23 -20.47 -3.68
CA ASP A 78 -8.81 -21.31 -4.81
C ASP A 78 -7.32 -21.66 -4.73
N LEU A 79 -6.46 -20.70 -4.38
CA LEU A 79 -5.02 -20.94 -4.23
C LEU A 79 -4.70 -21.95 -3.11
N TYR A 80 -5.40 -21.85 -1.97
CA TYR A 80 -5.23 -22.81 -0.87
C TYR A 80 -5.73 -24.20 -1.27
N ASN A 81 -6.90 -24.29 -1.90
CA ASN A 81 -7.46 -25.56 -2.37
C ASN A 81 -6.54 -26.23 -3.41
N GLN A 82 -6.01 -25.47 -4.37
CA GLN A 82 -5.05 -25.96 -5.37
C GLN A 82 -3.75 -26.47 -4.75
N SER A 83 -3.40 -25.96 -3.57
CA SER A 83 -2.22 -26.40 -2.81
C SER A 83 -2.51 -27.61 -1.90
N GLY A 84 -3.73 -28.16 -1.94
CA GLY A 84 -4.14 -29.35 -1.19
C GLY A 84 -4.66 -29.07 0.23
N PHE A 85 -4.83 -27.80 0.61
CA PHE A 85 -5.51 -27.47 1.86
C PHE A 85 -7.03 -27.64 1.70
N THR A 86 -7.68 -28.26 2.68
CA THR A 86 -9.13 -28.45 2.73
C THR A 86 -9.71 -27.83 4.01
N ASP A 87 -11.04 -27.75 4.09
CA ASP A 87 -11.77 -27.31 5.29
C ASP A 87 -11.33 -25.92 5.81
N LEU A 88 -11.18 -24.98 4.87
CA LEU A 88 -10.66 -23.64 5.12
C LEU A 88 -11.63 -22.76 5.92
N GLU A 89 -11.24 -22.43 7.15
CA GLU A 89 -11.88 -21.40 7.97
C GLU A 89 -11.15 -20.06 7.78
N VAL A 90 -11.91 -18.99 7.53
CA VAL A 90 -11.37 -17.65 7.28
C VAL A 90 -12.04 -16.67 8.22
N TYR A 91 -11.25 -15.88 8.92
CA TYR A 91 -11.68 -15.00 9.99
C TYR A 91 -11.37 -13.53 9.71
N SER A 92 -12.13 -12.62 10.30
CA SER A 92 -12.01 -11.17 10.08
C SER A 92 -11.18 -10.47 11.15
N GLY A 93 -10.30 -9.53 10.76
CA GLY A 93 -9.79 -8.49 11.67
C GLY A 93 -9.16 -8.97 12.99
N PHE A 94 -8.50 -10.13 12.99
CA PHE A 94 -7.96 -10.77 14.20
C PHE A 94 -9.02 -11.17 15.25
N SER A 95 -10.28 -11.38 14.84
CA SER A 95 -11.35 -11.95 15.67
C SER A 95 -11.65 -13.41 15.28
N ARG A 96 -12.65 -14.02 15.93
CA ARG A 96 -13.20 -15.33 15.56
C ARG A 96 -14.47 -15.22 14.70
N ASP A 97 -14.79 -14.02 14.24
CA ASP A 97 -15.93 -13.82 13.36
C ASP A 97 -15.57 -14.27 11.93
N PRO A 98 -16.49 -14.93 11.21
CA PRO A 98 -16.26 -15.31 9.83
C PRO A 98 -15.87 -14.12 8.97
N ALA A 99 -14.90 -14.30 8.07
CA ALA A 99 -14.52 -13.26 7.12
C ALA A 99 -15.66 -12.98 6.14
N HIS A 100 -16.13 -11.74 6.11
CA HIS A 100 -17.17 -11.30 5.19
C HIS A 100 -16.56 -10.89 3.85
N THR A 101 -17.15 -11.35 2.75
CA THR A 101 -16.77 -10.87 1.42
C THR A 101 -17.07 -9.38 1.34
N ARG A 102 -16.02 -8.56 1.22
CA ARG A 102 -16.19 -7.16 0.85
C ARG A 102 -16.59 -7.14 -0.63
N ILE A 103 -17.65 -6.40 -0.96
CA ILE A 103 -18.34 -6.36 -2.26
C ILE A 103 -17.35 -6.53 -3.42
N GLU A 104 -17.64 -7.51 -4.27
CA GLU A 104 -16.87 -7.75 -5.49
C GLU A 104 -16.96 -6.50 -6.37
N ILE A 105 -15.82 -5.94 -6.77
CA ILE A 105 -15.78 -4.90 -7.77
C ILE A 105 -16.26 -5.57 -9.07
N SER A 106 -17.53 -5.39 -9.40
CA SER A 106 -18.07 -5.74 -10.70
C SER A 106 -17.17 -5.09 -11.74
N ALA A 107 -16.54 -5.90 -12.60
CA ALA A 107 -15.82 -5.39 -13.75
C ALA A 107 -16.78 -4.48 -14.56
N LEU A 108 -16.42 -3.20 -14.67
CA LEU A 108 -17.00 -2.28 -15.65
C LEU A 108 -16.40 -2.59 -17.03
#